data_AF-A0A432JA29-F1
#
_entry.id   AF-A0A432JA29-F1
#
_cell.length_a   1.000
_cell.length_b   1.000
_cell.length_c   1.000
_cell.angle_alpha   90.00
_cell.angle_beta   90.00
_cell.angle_gamma   90.00
#
_symmetry.space_group_name_H-M   'P 1'
#
loop_
_entity.id
_entity.type
_entity.pdbx_description
1 polymer ?
#
loop_
_entity_poly.entity_id
_entity_poly.type
_entity_poly.pdbx_seq_one_letter_code
_entity_poly.pdbx_strand_id
1 'polypeptide(L)'
;KNLGLTQLEFKKGFAEELPVPDSSVDVVISNGVLNLTPDKYASFIEVFRVLKPGGRLYLADVVVYKPVPDSAKELVDLWTA
;
A
#
# COMPACT_ATOMS: atom_id res chain seq x y z
N LYS A 1 1.05 0.70 -24.59
CA LYS A 1 2.09 -0.25 -25.05
C LYS A 1 1.67 -1.63 -24.56
N ASN A 2 1.40 -2.60 -25.43
CA ASN A 2 0.96 -3.94 -25.04
C ASN A 2 2.21 -4.83 -24.94
N LEU A 3 2.53 -5.33 -23.74
CA LEU A 3 3.77 -6.08 -23.47
C LEU A 3 3.63 -7.59 -23.72
N GLY A 4 2.43 -8.09 -24.04
CA GLY A 4 2.19 -9.52 -24.31
C GLY A 4 2.33 -10.44 -23.09
N LEU A 5 2.37 -9.87 -21.88
CA LEU A 5 2.51 -10.61 -20.62
C LEU A 5 1.12 -11.00 -20.11
N THR A 6 0.86 -12.30 -19.97
CA THR A 6 -0.43 -12.84 -19.52
C THR A 6 -0.48 -13.05 -18.00
N GLN A 7 0.67 -13.03 -17.34
CA GLN A 7 0.82 -13.14 -15.89
C GLN A 7 0.61 -11.81 -15.14
N LEU A 8 0.34 -10.72 -15.86
CA LEU A 8 0.16 -9.40 -15.28
C LEU A 8 -1.26 -8.91 -15.52
N GLU A 9 -1.89 -8.44 -14.45
CA GLU A 9 -3.15 -7.73 -14.50
C GLU A 9 -2.98 -6.37 -13.80
N PHE A 10 -3.44 -5.30 -14.44
CA PHE A 10 -3.42 -3.96 -13.87
C PHE A 10 -4.84 -3.55 -13.52
N LYS A 11 -5.06 -3.23 -12.25
CA LYS A 11 -6.36 -2.79 -11.74
C LYS A 11 -6.24 -1.39 -11.18
N LYS A 12 -7.17 -0.51 -11.56
CA LYS A 12 -7.28 0.83 -11.01
C LYS A 12 -8.12 0.76 -9.72
N GLY A 13 -7.60 1.32 -8.63
CA GLY A 13 -8.28 1.39 -7.34
C GLY A 13 -7.45 2.16 -6.33
N PHE A 14 -8.01 2.34 -5.13
CA PHE A 14 -7.32 2.95 -3.99
C PHE A 14 -6.72 1.86 -3.09
N ALA A 15 -5.74 2.22 -2.25
CA ALA A 15 -5.16 1.26 -1.30
C ALA A 15 -6.16 0.89 -0.19
N GLU A 16 -7.08 1.81 0.10
CA GLU A 16 -8.19 1.70 1.04
C GLU A 16 -9.39 0.90 0.50
N GLU A 17 -9.37 0.56 -0.80
CA GLU A 17 -10.40 -0.26 -1.46
C GLU A 17 -9.76 -1.01 -2.63
N LEU A 18 -9.02 -2.08 -2.32
CA LEU A 18 -8.28 -2.85 -3.29
C LEU A 18 -9.27 -3.61 -4.21
N PRO A 19 -9.14 -3.48 -5.55
CA PRO A 19 -9.98 -4.19 -6.52
C PRO A 19 -9.56 -5.67 -6.68
N VAL A 20 -9.31 -6.34 -5.56
CA VAL A 20 -8.80 -7.70 -5.45
C VAL A 20 -9.74 -8.49 -4.52
N PRO A 21 -10.12 -9.74 -4.85
CA PRO A 21 -11.02 -10.52 -4.01
C PRO A 21 -10.42 -10.87 -2.65
N ASP A 22 -11.27 -11.15 -1.67
CA ASP A 22 -10.90 -11.65 -0.35
C ASP A 22 -10.08 -12.94 -0.46
N SER A 23 -9.06 -13.08 0.40
CA SER A 23 -8.27 -14.32 0.53
C SER A 23 -7.80 -14.90 -0.81
N SER A 24 -7.41 -14.05 -1.74
CA SER A 24 -7.09 -14.44 -3.12
C SER A 24 -5.60 -14.40 -3.44
N VAL A 25 -4.79 -13.67 -2.66
CA VAL A 25 -3.36 -13.54 -2.90
C VAL A 25 -2.52 -14.18 -1.79
N ASP A 26 -1.41 -14.80 -2.17
CA ASP A 26 -0.46 -15.39 -1.22
C ASP A 26 0.47 -14.33 -0.60
N VAL A 27 0.77 -13.29 -1.38
CA VAL A 27 1.73 -12.25 -1.02
C VAL A 27 1.23 -10.88 -1.46
N VAL A 28 1.37 -9.89 -0.59
CA VAL A 28 1.28 -8.46 -0.93
C VAL A 28 2.67 -7.86 -0.78
N ILE A 29 3.08 -7.04 -1.75
CA ILE A 29 4.32 -6.25 -1.70
C ILE A 29 3.98 -4.77 -1.76
N SER A 30 4.66 -3.95 -0.97
CA SER A 30 4.58 -2.49 -1.06
C SER A 30 5.91 -1.85 -0.71
N ASN A 31 6.27 -0.80 -1.45
CA ASN A 31 7.50 -0.04 -1.26
C ASN A 31 7.22 1.46 -1.33
N GLY A 32 7.34 2.17 -0.20
CA GLY A 32 7.29 3.64 -0.13
C GLY A 32 5.93 4.29 -0.44
N VAL A 33 4.84 3.52 -0.52
CA VAL A 33 3.50 4.04 -0.91
C VAL A 33 2.55 4.17 0.28
N LEU A 34 2.63 3.28 1.28
CA LEU A 34 1.66 3.28 2.38
C LEU A 34 1.73 4.55 3.23
N ASN A 35 2.90 5.19 3.29
CA ASN A 35 3.00 6.48 3.97
C ASN A 35 2.17 7.61 3.36
N LEU A 36 1.76 7.48 2.11
CA LEU A 36 1.03 8.49 1.34
C LEU A 36 -0.49 8.24 1.29
N THR A 37 -0.97 7.16 1.91
CA THR A 37 -2.41 6.89 1.94
C THR A 37 -3.12 7.80 2.96
N PRO A 38 -4.25 8.42 2.60
CA PRO A 38 -5.08 9.20 3.52
C PRO A 38 -5.47 8.42 4.77
N ASP A 39 -5.82 7.14 4.61
CA ASP A 39 -6.13 6.25 5.72
C ASP A 39 -5.26 4.98 5.67
N LYS A 40 -4.16 5.03 6.43
CA LYS A 40 -3.24 3.90 6.56
C LYS A 40 -3.91 2.69 7.19
N TYR A 41 -4.83 2.89 8.13
CA TYR A 41 -5.48 1.77 8.82
C TYR A 41 -6.43 1.03 7.87
N ALA A 42 -7.25 1.75 7.11
CA ALA A 42 -8.08 1.17 6.05
C ALA A 42 -7.22 0.44 4.99
N SER A 43 -6.07 1.03 4.61
CA SER A 43 -5.14 0.39 3.68
C SER A 43 -4.61 -0.95 4.22
N PHE A 44 -4.24 -1.03 5.50
CA PHE A 44 -3.81 -2.29 6.11
C PHE A 44 -4.94 -3.32 6.27
N ILE A 45 -6.18 -2.88 6.52
CA ILE A 45 -7.35 -3.76 6.52
C ILE A 45 -7.52 -4.42 5.15
N GLU A 46 -7.42 -3.65 4.07
CA GLU A 46 -7.55 -4.19 2.71
C GLU A 46 -6.41 -5.16 2.38
N VAL A 47 -5.18 -4.84 2.75
CA VAL A 47 -4.04 -5.76 2.62
C VAL A 47 -4.33 -7.08 3.34
N PHE A 48 -4.88 -7.04 4.55
CA PHE A 48 -5.25 -8.24 5.29
C PHE A 48 -6.41 -9.00 4.62
N ARG A 49 -7.45 -8.29 4.15
CA ARG A 49 -8.63 -8.88 3.49
C ARG A 49 -8.24 -9.71 2.27
N VAL A 50 -7.35 -9.19 1.42
CA VAL A 50 -6.97 -9.85 0.17
C VAL A 50 -6.02 -11.04 0.38
N LEU A 51 -5.27 -11.07 1.49
CA LEU A 51 -4.35 -12.15 1.80
C LEU A 51 -5.10 -13.43 2.19
N LYS A 52 -4.67 -14.56 1.61
CA LYS A 52 -5.09 -15.89 2.05
C LYS A 52 -4.69 -16.13 3.52
N PRO A 53 -5.36 -17.04 4.25
CA PRO A 53 -4.86 -17.53 5.53
C PRO A 53 -3.41 -18.02 5.41
N GLY A 54 -2.50 -17.46 6.21
CA GLY A 54 -1.06 -17.76 6.15
C GLY A 54 -0.27 -16.98 5.09
N GLY A 55 -0.92 -16.11 4.32
CA GLY A 55 -0.29 -15.18 3.38
C GLY A 55 0.59 -14.14 4.08
N ARG A 56 1.42 -13.44 3.30
CA ARG A 56 2.45 -12.54 3.84
C ARG A 56 2.43 -11.16 3.21
N LEU A 57 2.62 -10.14 4.04
CA LEU A 57 2.95 -8.79 3.60
C LEU A 57 4.47 -8.60 3.64
N TYR A 58 5.06 -8.20 2.52
CA TYR A 58 6.42 -7.68 2.45
C TYR A 58 6.37 -6.17 2.23
N LEU A 59 6.77 -5.42 3.25
CA LEU A 59 6.69 -3.97 3.27
C LEU A 59 8.08 -3.38 3.45
N ALA A 60 8.40 -2.38 2.62
CA ALA A 60 9.51 -1.46 2.83
C ALA A 60 8.95 -0.04 2.84
N ASP A 61 9.07 0.67 3.97
CA ASP A 61 8.61 2.05 4.07
C ASP A 61 9.46 2.82 5.09
N VAL A 62 9.37 4.14 5.05
CA VAL A 62 10.03 5.02 6.02
C VAL A 62 9.27 4.96 7.34
N VAL A 63 10.00 4.78 8.44
CA VAL A 63 9.44 4.82 9.79
C VAL A 63 10.10 5.93 10.59
N VAL A 64 9.36 6.48 11.54
CA VAL A 64 9.84 7.57 12.39
C VAL A 64 10.10 7.05 13.80
N TYR A 65 11.27 7.36 14.36
CA TYR A 65 11.60 7.01 15.75
C TYR A 65 10.85 7.88 16.77
N LYS A 66 10.51 9.12 16.37
CA LYS A 66 9.74 10.08 17.18
C LYS A 66 8.59 10.63 16.33
N PRO A 67 7.47 11.02 16.96
CA PRO A 67 6.38 11.67 16.23
C PRO A 67 6.88 12.90 15.46
N VAL A 68 6.47 13.00 14.18
CA VAL A 68 6.69 14.20 13.37
C VAL A 68 5.70 15.28 13.83
N PRO A 69 6.15 16.52 14.09
CA PRO A 69 5.24 17.63 14.40
C PRO A 69 4.19 17.84 13.32
N ASP A 70 2.97 18.21 13.68
CA ASP A 70 1.89 18.40 12.69
C ASP A 70 2.23 19.52 11.69
N SER A 71 2.89 20.58 12.15
CA SER A 71 3.42 21.64 11.28
C SER A 71 4.40 21.13 10.22
N ALA A 72 5.11 20.03 10.48
CA ALA A 72 5.98 19.41 9.50
C ALA A 72 5.17 18.48 8.58
N LYS A 73 4.17 17.73 9.07
CA LYS A 73 3.29 16.83 8.28
C LYS A 73 2.39 17.53 7.26
N GLU A 74 2.23 18.84 7.34
CA GLU A 74 1.46 19.64 6.38
C GLU A 74 2.30 20.23 5.25
N LEU A 75 3.64 20.21 5.37
CA LEU A 75 4.58 20.70 4.37
C LEU A 75 4.94 19.65 3.31
N VAL A 76 4.14 19.57 2.25
CA VAL A 76 4.27 18.61 1.12
C VAL A 76 5.70 18.45 0.61
N ASP A 77 6.46 19.55 0.49
CA ASP A 77 7.83 19.55 -0.02
C ASP A 77 8.80 18.65 0.77
N LEU A 78 8.47 18.31 2.02
CA LEU A 78 9.31 17.44 2.86
C LEU A 78 9.24 15.95 2.48
N TRP A 79 8.28 15.52 1.64
CA TRP A 79 8.14 14.11 1.24
C TRP A 79 7.81 13.90 -0.25
N THR A 80 7.80 14.95 -1.07
CA THR A 80 7.57 14.85 -2.52
C THR A 80 8.79 15.17 -3.38
N ALA A 81 9.97 15.37 -2.78
CA ALA A 81 11.23 15.68 -3.46
C ALA A 81 11.90 14.43 -4.07
#